data_AF-A0A6N7GUJ1-F1
#
_entry.id   AF-A0A6N7GUJ1-F1
#
_cell.length_a   1.000
_cell.length_b   1.000
_cell.length_c   1.000
_cell.angle_alpha   90.00
_cell.angle_beta   90.00
_cell.angle_gamma   90.00
#
_symmetry.space_group_name_H-M   'P 1'
#
loop_
_entity.id
_entity.type
_entity.pdbx_description
1 polymer ?
#
loop_
_entity_poly.entity_id
_entity_poly.type
_entity_poly.pdbx_seq_one_letter_code
_entity_poly.pdbx_strand_id
1 'polypeptide(L)'
;MTGPLISPDERFVSSSLDDGLLIARPSDDRLFLFNSTARFIWERLIEGASESEVPGLIAVHYGIDVAQAHLDFNDTLRRWRADGLVRPCGTRRRYEIAGLAFDIFTEDAAVANVLGPMLAHLESGALRSPALEVDLDRRGDAIVLRAGGVVIERHLDDDSFIPALLSELFRYVSEKIHWVMSLHAAAVAAAGACVLMPGASGVGKSSLTAAVLSLDEMQLVADDLALLAGPTLDVVPVPLPLVIKSGSWNAVAVDPSRSRCARYPSAI
;
A
#
# COMPACT_ATOMS: atom_id res chain seq x y z
N MET A 1 -11.66 -6.70 24.66
CA MET A 1 -11.75 -8.18 24.60
C MET A 1 -11.52 -8.59 23.16
N THR A 2 -10.26 -8.77 22.79
CA THR A 2 -9.82 -9.22 21.47
C THR A 2 -9.99 -10.74 21.41
N GLY A 3 -10.68 -11.24 20.39
CA GLY A 3 -10.82 -12.68 20.16
C GLY A 3 -9.47 -13.33 19.81
N PRO A 4 -9.40 -14.67 19.80
CA PRO A 4 -8.18 -15.39 19.43
C PRO A 4 -7.66 -14.97 18.04
N LEU A 5 -6.34 -14.74 17.96
CA LEU A 5 -5.62 -14.25 16.77
C LEU A 5 -5.58 -15.26 15.62
N ILE A 6 -5.59 -16.53 15.97
CA ILE A 6 -5.81 -17.65 15.05
C ILE A 6 -7.31 -17.92 15.09
N SER A 7 -7.96 -17.86 13.92
CA SER A 7 -9.41 -18.09 13.85
C SER A 7 -9.72 -19.50 14.38
N PRO A 8 -10.54 -19.67 15.44
CA PRO A 8 -10.89 -20.99 15.96
C PRO A 8 -11.73 -21.80 14.95
N ASP A 9 -12.26 -21.14 13.92
CA ASP A 9 -13.01 -21.75 12.82
C ASP A 9 -12.11 -22.26 11.67
N GLU A 10 -10.82 -21.91 11.63
CA GLU A 10 -9.87 -22.43 10.63
C GLU A 10 -9.19 -23.69 11.17
N ARG A 11 -9.51 -24.84 10.57
CA ARG A 11 -8.91 -26.13 10.93
C ARG A 11 -7.50 -26.24 10.37
N PHE A 12 -6.48 -25.77 11.09
CA PHE A 12 -5.10 -26.13 10.77
C PHE A 12 -4.79 -27.55 11.24
N VAL A 13 -4.09 -28.33 10.41
CA VAL A 13 -3.51 -29.62 10.81
C VAL A 13 -2.03 -29.39 11.07
N SER A 14 -1.56 -29.72 12.27
CA SER A 14 -0.15 -29.58 12.63
C SER A 14 0.49 -30.92 12.95
N SER A 15 1.77 -31.06 12.64
CA SER A 15 2.58 -32.23 12.99
C SER A 15 4.00 -31.79 13.31
N SER A 16 4.59 -32.33 14.37
CA SER A 16 5.98 -32.05 14.72
C SER A 16 6.92 -32.67 13.68
N LEU A 17 7.93 -31.90 13.25
CA LEU A 17 8.99 -32.37 12.36
C LEU A 17 10.33 -31.90 12.95
N ASP A 18 11.08 -32.83 13.54
CA ASP A 18 12.26 -32.54 14.36
C ASP A 18 11.96 -31.45 15.42
N ASP A 19 12.77 -30.38 15.44
CA ASP A 19 12.58 -29.21 16.31
C ASP A 19 11.56 -28.20 15.75
N GLY A 20 11.03 -28.46 14.56
CA GLY A 20 10.08 -27.61 13.84
C GLY A 20 8.62 -28.06 13.95
N LEU A 21 7.76 -27.35 13.23
CA LEU A 21 6.32 -27.64 13.14
C LEU A 21 5.86 -27.54 11.70
N LEU A 22 5.26 -28.61 11.17
CA LEU A 22 4.58 -28.59 9.90
C LEU A 22 3.13 -28.15 10.13
N ILE A 23 2.66 -27.16 9.38
CA ILE A 23 1.28 -26.69 9.39
C ILE A 23 0.68 -26.83 7.99
N ALA A 24 -0.48 -27.46 7.92
CA ALA A 24 -1.28 -27.59 6.72
C ALA A 24 -2.64 -26.88 6.92
N ARG A 25 -3.06 -26.12 5.92
CA ARG A 25 -4.43 -25.62 5.82
C ARG A 25 -5.20 -26.54 4.85
N PRO A 26 -6.19 -27.33 5.30
CA PRO A 26 -6.90 -28.30 4.44
C PRO A 26 -7.62 -27.70 3.23
N SER A 27 -7.88 -26.38 3.25
CA SER A 27 -8.53 -25.65 2.16
C SER A 27 -7.55 -25.04 1.16
N ASP A 28 -6.24 -25.26 1.31
CA ASP A 28 -5.19 -24.64 0.51
C ASP A 28 -4.12 -25.69 0.16
N ASP A 29 -3.54 -25.64 -1.04
CA ASP A 29 -2.53 -26.61 -1.51
C ASP A 29 -1.12 -26.28 -0.98
N ARG A 30 -1.02 -25.60 0.16
CA ARG A 30 0.23 -25.11 0.75
C ARG A 30 0.50 -25.73 2.12
N LEU A 31 1.75 -26.16 2.30
CA LEU A 31 2.30 -26.60 3.58
C LEU A 31 3.31 -25.57 4.07
N PHE A 32 3.26 -25.26 5.36
CA PHE A 32 4.16 -24.33 6.02
C PHE A 32 5.07 -25.09 6.98
N LEU A 33 6.37 -24.91 6.82
CA LEU A 33 7.36 -25.48 7.73
C LEU A 33 7.90 -24.38 8.63
N PHE A 34 7.65 -24.51 9.92
CA PHE A 34 8.16 -23.60 10.94
C PHE A 34 9.45 -24.16 11.52
N ASN A 35 10.45 -23.28 11.67
CA ASN A 35 11.62 -23.56 12.49
C ASN A 35 11.25 -23.54 14.00
N SER A 36 12.21 -23.82 14.87
CA SER A 36 11.98 -23.87 16.32
C SER A 36 11.41 -22.56 16.90
N THR A 37 11.91 -21.40 16.45
CA THR A 37 11.42 -20.08 16.87
C THR A 37 9.97 -19.85 16.43
N ALA A 38 9.65 -20.11 15.15
CA ALA A 38 8.32 -19.97 14.61
C ALA A 38 7.33 -20.94 15.25
N ARG A 39 7.75 -22.18 15.54
CA ARG A 39 6.96 -23.14 16.33
C ARG A 39 6.64 -22.58 17.71
N PHE A 40 7.64 -22.07 18.43
CA PHE A 40 7.46 -21.50 19.75
C PHE A 40 6.44 -20.35 19.74
N ILE A 41 6.56 -19.43 18.77
CA ILE A 41 5.61 -18.33 18.60
C ILE A 41 4.18 -18.85 18.37
N TRP A 42 4.04 -19.84 17.49
CA TRP A 42 2.74 -20.40 17.12
C TRP A 42 2.03 -21.05 18.31
N GLU A 43 2.75 -21.85 19.09
CA GLU A 43 2.23 -22.51 20.29
C GLU A 43 1.75 -21.48 21.33
N ARG A 44 2.52 -20.41 21.58
CA ARG A 44 2.11 -19.36 22.53
C ARG A 44 0.85 -18.63 22.08
N LEU A 45 0.70 -18.36 20.78
CA LEU A 45 -0.51 -17.71 20.25
C LEU A 45 -1.75 -18.62 20.33
N ILE A 46 -1.60 -19.93 20.11
CA ILE A 46 -2.69 -20.90 20.32
C ILE A 46 -3.09 -21.00 21.81
N GLU A 47 -2.11 -20.93 22.71
CA GLU A 47 -2.34 -20.92 24.16
C GLU A 47 -2.97 -19.61 24.67
N GLY A 48 -3.15 -18.61 23.79
CA GLY A 48 -3.83 -17.36 24.10
C GLY A 48 -2.92 -16.25 24.62
N ALA A 49 -1.59 -16.38 24.47
CA ALA A 49 -0.67 -15.28 24.75
C ALA A 49 -0.97 -14.08 23.84
N SER A 50 -0.91 -12.87 24.40
CA SER A 50 -1.08 -11.65 23.61
C SER A 50 0.18 -11.32 22.80
N GLU A 51 0.02 -10.62 21.67
CA GLU A 51 1.17 -10.22 20.84
C GLU A 51 2.21 -9.39 21.59
N SER A 52 1.78 -8.63 22.61
CA SER A 52 2.68 -7.86 23.47
C SER A 52 3.54 -8.71 24.41
N GLU A 53 3.10 -9.91 24.76
CA GLU A 53 3.81 -10.78 25.71
C GLU A 53 4.84 -11.69 25.02
N VAL A 54 4.54 -12.13 23.79
CA VAL A 54 5.35 -13.12 23.07
C VAL A 54 6.81 -12.70 22.88
N PRO A 55 7.16 -11.44 22.52
CA PRO A 55 8.56 -11.00 22.43
C PRO A 55 9.34 -11.21 23.72
N GLY A 56 8.74 -10.93 24.88
CA GLY A 56 9.36 -11.16 26.18
C GLY A 56 9.60 -12.66 26.44
N LEU A 57 8.65 -13.50 26.05
CA LEU A 57 8.78 -14.96 26.16
C LEU A 57 9.89 -15.52 25.24
N ILE A 58 10.03 -14.99 24.02
CA ILE A 58 11.12 -15.34 23.10
C ILE A 58 12.46 -14.95 23.71
N ALA A 59 12.59 -13.71 24.20
CA ALA A 59 13.82 -13.20 24.80
C ALA A 59 14.31 -14.09 25.96
N VAL A 60 13.38 -14.48 26.85
CA VAL A 60 13.69 -15.38 27.98
C VAL A 60 14.03 -16.79 27.50
N HIS A 61 13.27 -17.35 26.56
CA HIS A 61 13.46 -18.74 26.12
C HIS A 61 14.77 -18.94 25.35
N TYR A 62 15.13 -17.99 24.48
CA TYR A 62 16.32 -18.07 23.64
C TYR A 62 17.54 -17.30 24.20
N GLY A 63 17.38 -16.57 25.30
CA GLY A 63 18.45 -15.79 25.92
C GLY A 63 18.94 -14.63 25.04
N ILE A 64 18.05 -14.01 24.27
CA ILE A 64 18.36 -12.91 23.35
C ILE A 64 17.86 -11.57 23.90
N ASP A 65 18.38 -10.47 23.34
CA ASP A 65 17.90 -9.13 23.65
C ASP A 65 16.42 -8.95 23.28
N VAL A 66 15.67 -8.24 24.13
CA VAL A 66 14.22 -8.05 23.93
C VAL A 66 13.92 -7.28 22.65
N ALA A 67 14.74 -6.31 22.26
CA ALA A 67 14.55 -5.58 21.01
C ALA A 67 14.76 -6.50 19.80
N GLN A 68 15.74 -7.41 19.85
CA GLN A 68 15.91 -8.43 18.81
C GLN A 68 14.72 -9.39 18.76
N ALA A 69 14.23 -9.86 19.91
CA ALA A 69 13.03 -10.70 19.98
C ALA A 69 11.79 -10.00 19.39
N HIS A 70 11.63 -8.69 19.63
CA HIS A 70 10.59 -7.89 19.02
C HIS A 70 10.73 -7.83 17.48
N LEU A 71 11.94 -7.71 16.94
CA LEU A 71 12.15 -7.72 15.49
C LEU A 71 11.78 -9.09 14.90
N ASP A 72 12.30 -10.18 15.47
CA ASP A 72 12.09 -11.54 14.97
C ASP A 72 10.62 -11.97 15.04
N PHE A 73 9.94 -11.64 16.14
CA PHE A 73 8.51 -11.90 16.31
C PHE A 73 7.68 -11.17 15.26
N ASN A 74 7.95 -9.88 15.06
CA ASN A 74 7.20 -9.07 14.11
C ASN A 74 7.47 -9.45 12.65
N ASP A 75 8.69 -9.84 12.30
CA ASP A 75 9.00 -10.38 10.97
C ASP A 75 8.26 -11.70 10.72
N THR A 76 8.17 -12.56 11.74
CA THR A 76 7.45 -13.83 11.66
C THR A 76 5.94 -13.60 11.51
N LEU A 77 5.35 -12.74 12.35
CA LEU A 77 3.93 -12.39 12.27
C LEU A 77 3.56 -11.78 10.92
N ARG A 78 4.39 -10.88 10.38
CA ARG A 78 4.16 -10.30 9.05
C ARG A 78 4.09 -11.35 7.95
N ARG A 79 5.04 -12.29 7.93
CA ARG A 79 5.03 -13.40 6.95
C ARG A 79 3.79 -14.26 7.09
N TRP A 80 3.42 -14.60 8.33
CA TRP A 80 2.22 -15.37 8.59
C TRP A 80 0.94 -14.63 8.21
N ARG A 81 0.86 -13.31 8.40
CA ARG A 81 -0.27 -12.49 7.92
C ARG A 81 -0.34 -12.49 6.38
N ALA A 82 0.79 -12.37 5.69
CA ALA A 82 0.85 -12.46 4.22
C ALA A 82 0.43 -13.85 3.69
N ASP A 83 0.80 -14.92 4.40
CA ASP A 83 0.37 -16.29 4.10
C ASP A 83 -1.04 -16.64 4.65
N GLY A 84 -1.71 -15.67 5.29
CA GLY A 84 -3.04 -15.79 5.90
C GLY A 84 -3.11 -16.71 7.13
N LEU A 85 -1.97 -17.14 7.68
CA LEU A 85 -1.87 -18.05 8.84
C LEU A 85 -2.33 -17.39 10.15
N VAL A 86 -2.18 -16.08 10.25
CA VAL A 86 -2.69 -15.27 11.37
C VAL A 86 -3.61 -14.20 10.78
N ARG A 87 -4.69 -13.87 11.50
CA ARG A 87 -5.58 -12.79 11.07
C ARG A 87 -4.76 -11.51 10.89
N PRO A 88 -4.85 -10.82 9.74
CA PRO A 88 -4.28 -9.49 9.64
C PRO A 88 -4.99 -8.59 10.66
N CYS A 89 -4.24 -8.09 11.64
CA CYS A 89 -4.68 -6.90 12.37
C CYS A 89 -4.31 -5.70 11.47
N GLY A 90 -5.20 -4.74 11.29
CA GLY A 90 -4.98 -3.62 10.35
C GLY A 90 -5.98 -3.57 9.21
N THR A 91 -5.78 -2.58 8.34
CA THR A 91 -6.68 -2.29 7.22
C THR A 91 -5.99 -2.66 5.92
N ARG A 92 -6.62 -3.53 5.13
CA ARG A 92 -6.23 -3.77 3.72
C ARG A 92 -7.25 -3.08 2.81
N ARG A 93 -6.76 -2.26 1.89
CA ARG A 93 -7.58 -1.63 0.84
C ARG A 93 -7.01 -1.95 -0.52
N ARG A 94 -7.91 -2.17 -1.47
CA ARG A 94 -7.57 -2.50 -2.86
C ARG A 94 -7.81 -1.29 -3.75
N TYR A 95 -6.86 -1.07 -4.64
CA TYR A 95 -6.86 0.04 -5.57
C TYR A 95 -6.50 -0.43 -6.98
N GLU A 96 -6.81 0.41 -7.95
CA GLU A 96 -6.47 0.18 -9.35
C GLU A 96 -5.95 1.49 -9.96
N ILE A 97 -4.83 1.40 -10.67
CA ILE A 97 -4.24 2.52 -11.41
C ILE A 97 -3.79 2.03 -12.78
N ALA A 98 -4.21 2.72 -13.84
CA ALA A 98 -3.90 2.33 -15.23
C ALA A 98 -4.23 0.85 -15.55
N GLY A 99 -5.29 0.30 -14.95
CA GLY A 99 -5.69 -1.12 -15.12
C GLY A 99 -4.87 -2.12 -14.30
N LEU A 100 -3.90 -1.66 -13.50
CA LEU A 100 -3.06 -2.46 -12.63
C LEU A 100 -3.58 -2.41 -11.19
N ALA A 101 -3.82 -3.58 -10.62
CA ALA A 101 -4.25 -3.69 -9.23
C ALA A 101 -3.06 -3.55 -8.27
N PHE A 102 -3.30 -2.94 -7.12
CA PHE A 102 -2.40 -2.94 -5.97
C PHE A 102 -3.20 -2.94 -4.67
N ASP A 103 -2.67 -3.61 -3.65
CA ASP A 103 -3.24 -3.67 -2.31
C ASP A 103 -2.32 -2.92 -1.35
N ILE A 104 -2.88 -2.01 -0.55
CA ILE A 104 -2.15 -1.41 0.56
C ILE A 104 -2.64 -2.04 1.87
N PHE A 105 -1.70 -2.57 2.63
CA PHE A 105 -1.92 -3.03 3.99
C PHE A 105 -1.17 -2.15 5.00
N THR A 106 -1.85 -1.78 6.07
CA THR A 106 -1.23 -1.10 7.21
C THR A 106 -1.94 -1.44 8.51
N GLU A 107 -1.15 -1.61 9.56
CA GLU A 107 -1.61 -1.77 10.94
C GLU A 107 -1.86 -0.43 11.63
N ASP A 108 -1.29 0.65 11.09
CA ASP A 108 -1.39 1.99 11.66
C ASP A 108 -2.67 2.69 11.20
N ALA A 109 -3.57 2.95 12.14
CA ALA A 109 -4.82 3.65 11.90
C ALA A 109 -4.60 5.10 11.41
N ALA A 110 -3.53 5.78 11.82
CA ALA A 110 -3.21 7.13 11.35
C ALA A 110 -2.84 7.12 9.87
N VAL A 111 -1.98 6.19 9.45
CA VAL A 111 -1.63 5.97 8.04
C VAL A 111 -2.88 5.61 7.23
N ALA A 112 -3.70 4.68 7.72
CA ALA A 112 -4.94 4.31 7.04
C ALA A 112 -5.92 5.49 6.86
N ASN A 113 -6.03 6.36 7.87
CA ASN A 113 -6.91 7.53 7.84
C ASN A 113 -6.44 8.60 6.85
N VAL A 114 -5.12 8.73 6.63
CA VAL A 114 -4.55 9.63 5.63
C VAL A 114 -4.73 9.05 4.22
N LEU A 115 -4.40 7.77 4.03
CA LEU A 115 -4.44 7.13 2.71
C LEU A 115 -5.85 6.93 2.17
N GLY A 116 -6.83 6.65 3.03
CA GLY A 116 -8.21 6.37 2.64
C GLY A 116 -8.81 7.46 1.75
N PRO A 117 -8.94 8.72 2.22
CA PRO A 117 -9.42 9.83 1.41
C PRO A 117 -8.49 10.16 0.23
N MET A 118 -7.17 10.04 0.42
CA MET A 118 -6.17 10.40 -0.58
C MET A 118 -6.24 9.51 -1.83
N LEU A 119 -6.52 8.22 -1.66
CA LEU A 119 -6.57 7.24 -2.75
C LEU A 119 -8.01 6.78 -3.05
N ALA A 120 -9.02 7.44 -2.49
CA ALA A 120 -10.43 7.04 -2.59
C ALA A 120 -10.91 6.91 -4.05
N HIS A 121 -10.40 7.76 -4.95
CA HIS A 121 -10.73 7.73 -6.38
C HIS A 121 -10.11 6.55 -7.13
N LEU A 122 -9.12 5.87 -6.55
CA LEU A 122 -8.50 4.65 -7.07
C LEU A 122 -9.08 3.38 -6.45
N GLU A 123 -9.93 3.48 -5.44
CA GLU A 123 -10.49 2.29 -4.77
C GLU A 123 -11.27 1.43 -5.78
N SER A 124 -10.89 0.16 -5.87
CA SER A 124 -11.49 -0.80 -6.80
C SER A 124 -11.99 -2.02 -6.03
N GLY A 125 -13.25 -2.39 -6.27
CA GLY A 125 -13.81 -3.65 -5.78
C GLY A 125 -13.44 -4.85 -6.66
N ALA A 126 -12.71 -4.64 -7.76
CA ALA A 126 -12.40 -5.69 -8.71
C ALA A 126 -11.34 -6.66 -8.16
N LEU A 127 -11.60 -7.97 -8.29
CA LEU A 127 -10.68 -9.03 -7.88
C LEU A 127 -9.65 -9.37 -8.97
N ARG A 128 -8.98 -8.37 -9.56
CA ARG A 128 -7.93 -8.62 -10.56
C ARG A 128 -6.64 -9.06 -9.85
N SER A 129 -6.03 -10.15 -10.33
CA SER A 129 -4.78 -10.72 -9.80
C SER A 129 -3.77 -10.94 -10.93
N PRO A 130 -2.46 -10.83 -10.67
CA PRO A 130 -1.82 -10.48 -9.40
C PRO A 130 -1.79 -8.96 -9.16
N ALA A 131 -2.05 -8.54 -7.92
CA ALA A 131 -1.91 -7.16 -7.47
C ALA A 131 -0.52 -6.95 -6.84
N LEU A 132 0.07 -5.75 -6.99
CA LEU A 132 1.24 -5.38 -6.19
C LEU A 132 0.82 -5.28 -4.72
N GLU A 133 1.49 -6.01 -3.84
CA GLU A 133 1.30 -5.85 -2.39
C GLU A 133 2.21 -4.76 -1.85
N VAL A 134 1.62 -3.76 -1.20
CA VAL A 134 2.31 -2.66 -0.55
C VAL A 134 2.03 -2.71 0.95
N ASP A 135 3.06 -2.84 1.76
CA ASP A 135 2.96 -2.82 3.21
C ASP A 135 3.56 -1.54 3.77
N LEU A 136 2.78 -0.85 4.61
CA LEU A 136 3.20 0.32 5.37
C LEU A 136 3.15 -0.01 6.86
N ASP A 137 4.32 -0.14 7.46
CA ASP A 137 4.48 -0.61 8.83
C ASP A 137 5.23 0.41 9.67
N ARG A 138 4.63 0.84 10.79
CA ARG A 138 5.25 1.80 11.71
C ARG A 138 6.16 1.08 12.71
N ARG A 139 7.42 1.51 12.75
CA ARG A 139 8.50 1.04 13.62
C ARG A 139 9.00 2.21 14.47
N GLY A 140 8.39 2.41 15.63
CA GLY A 140 8.67 3.59 16.47
C GLY A 140 8.17 4.85 15.75
N ASP A 141 9.09 5.80 15.50
CA ASP A 141 8.76 7.05 14.81
C ASP A 141 8.90 6.96 13.28
N ALA A 142 9.38 5.83 12.76
CA ALA A 142 9.59 5.63 11.33
C ALA A 142 8.53 4.71 10.71
N ILE A 143 8.12 5.02 9.48
CA ILE A 143 7.31 4.16 8.62
C ILE A 143 8.26 3.44 7.66
N VAL A 144 8.06 2.13 7.52
CA VAL A 144 8.75 1.28 6.56
C VAL A 144 7.80 0.98 5.41
N LEU A 145 8.22 1.34 4.19
CA LEU A 145 7.50 1.03 2.96
C LEU A 145 8.08 -0.23 2.31
N ARG A 146 7.23 -1.23 2.08
CA ARG A 146 7.58 -2.43 1.33
C ARG A 146 6.66 -2.59 0.14
N ALA A 147 7.21 -3.07 -0.97
CA ALA A 147 6.47 -3.39 -2.18
C ALA A 147 6.91 -4.75 -2.72
N GLY A 148 5.97 -5.65 -2.97
CA GLY A 148 6.25 -7.03 -3.41
C GLY A 148 7.16 -7.80 -2.43
N GLY A 149 7.03 -7.55 -1.13
CA GLY A 149 7.86 -8.15 -0.08
C GLY A 149 9.27 -7.55 0.09
N VAL A 150 9.67 -6.63 -0.78
CA VAL A 150 10.98 -5.96 -0.72
C VAL A 150 10.86 -4.64 0.04
N VAL A 151 11.85 -4.32 0.88
CA VAL A 151 11.92 -3.02 1.54
C VAL A 151 12.38 -1.97 0.54
N ILE A 152 11.52 -0.99 0.27
CA ILE A 152 11.82 0.16 -0.57
C ILE A 152 12.46 1.25 0.28
N GLU A 153 11.84 1.59 1.41
CA GLU A 153 12.31 2.62 2.34
C GLU A 153 12.12 2.19 3.79
N ARG A 154 13.04 2.63 4.67
CA ARG A 154 13.07 2.20 6.09
C ARG A 154 12.81 3.30 7.11
N HIS A 155 13.03 4.56 6.74
CA HIS A 155 13.03 5.69 7.67
C HIS A 155 12.21 6.84 7.10
N LEU A 156 10.91 6.60 6.92
CA LEU A 156 9.97 7.62 6.48
C LEU A 156 9.28 8.21 7.72
N ASP A 157 9.19 9.53 7.79
CA ASP A 157 8.32 10.22 8.73
C ASP A 157 6.89 10.38 8.14
N ASP A 158 6.00 10.99 8.92
CA ASP A 158 4.61 11.23 8.53
C ASP A 158 4.46 12.12 7.28
N ASP A 159 5.47 12.92 6.94
CA ASP A 159 5.46 13.82 5.77
C ASP A 159 6.07 13.17 4.51
N SER A 160 7.03 12.27 4.69
CA SER A 160 7.82 11.67 3.60
C SER A 160 7.27 10.32 3.12
N PHE A 161 6.42 9.64 3.89
CA PHE A 161 5.89 8.34 3.44
C PHE A 161 4.95 8.47 2.24
N ILE A 162 4.19 9.57 2.14
CA ILE A 162 3.29 9.84 1.02
C ILE A 162 4.07 9.97 -0.29
N PRO A 163 5.06 10.88 -0.44
CA PRO A 163 5.80 10.98 -1.69
C PRO A 163 6.59 9.71 -2.03
N ALA A 164 7.09 8.97 -1.03
CA ALA A 164 7.73 7.67 -1.26
C ALA A 164 6.74 6.65 -1.84
N LEU A 165 5.53 6.55 -1.25
CA LEU A 165 4.46 5.70 -1.76
C LEU A 165 4.07 6.07 -3.19
N LEU A 166 3.82 7.36 -3.47
CA LEU A 166 3.42 7.81 -4.80
C LEU A 166 4.50 7.52 -5.86
N SER A 167 5.78 7.72 -5.50
CA SER A 167 6.91 7.39 -6.37
C SER A 167 6.97 5.90 -6.68
N GLU A 168 6.73 5.06 -5.67
CA GLU A 168 6.71 3.60 -5.82
C GLU A 168 5.54 3.11 -6.68
N LEU A 169 4.35 3.69 -6.51
CA LEU A 169 3.19 3.40 -7.37
C LEU A 169 3.45 3.82 -8.82
N PHE A 170 4.07 4.98 -9.05
CA PHE A 170 4.45 5.42 -10.39
C PHE A 170 5.50 4.49 -11.02
N ARG A 171 6.51 4.06 -10.24
CA ARG A 171 7.51 3.07 -10.66
C ARG A 171 6.82 1.78 -11.11
N TYR A 172 5.90 1.26 -10.29
CA TYR A 172 5.11 0.06 -10.63
C TYR A 172 4.37 0.19 -11.96
N VAL A 173 3.69 1.32 -12.20
CA VAL A 173 2.99 1.57 -13.46
C VAL A 173 3.95 1.64 -14.64
N SER A 174 5.05 2.39 -14.50
CA SER A 174 6.02 2.59 -15.58
C SER A 174 6.79 1.32 -15.95
N GLU A 175 6.92 0.36 -15.05
CA GLU A 175 7.52 -0.96 -15.35
C GLU A 175 6.55 -1.94 -16.00
N LYS A 176 5.25 -1.83 -15.73
CA LYS A 176 4.23 -2.79 -16.19
C LYS A 176 3.53 -2.38 -17.46
N ILE A 177 3.47 -1.09 -17.76
CA ILE A 177 2.84 -0.57 -18.96
C ILE A 177 3.89 -0.29 -20.02
N HIS A 178 3.59 -0.67 -21.26
CA HIS A 178 4.43 -0.33 -22.39
C HIS A 178 4.18 1.11 -22.84
N TRP A 179 5.12 2.00 -22.52
CA TRP A 179 5.14 3.40 -22.97
C TRP A 179 6.36 3.67 -23.85
N VAL A 180 6.23 4.63 -24.77
CA VAL A 180 7.29 5.00 -25.74
C VAL A 180 7.95 6.32 -25.41
N MET A 181 7.27 7.18 -24.66
CA MET A 181 7.76 8.51 -24.27
C MET A 181 7.19 8.91 -22.92
N SER A 182 8.00 9.65 -22.15
CA SER A 182 7.56 10.32 -20.92
C SER A 182 7.80 11.82 -21.07
N LEU A 183 6.78 12.61 -20.73
CA LEU A 183 6.84 14.06 -20.77
C LEU A 183 6.71 14.63 -19.36
N HIS A 184 7.55 15.60 -19.01
CA HIS A 184 7.39 16.38 -17.79
C HIS A 184 6.25 17.40 -17.95
N ALA A 185 5.03 16.88 -17.86
CA ALA A 185 3.80 17.58 -18.11
C ALA A 185 2.70 17.04 -17.18
N ALA A 186 1.88 17.95 -16.68
CA ALA A 186 0.59 17.57 -16.13
C ALA A 186 -0.39 17.27 -17.28
N ALA A 187 -1.38 16.43 -17.01
CA ALA A 187 -2.35 15.96 -17.98
C ALA A 187 -3.75 15.94 -17.35
N VAL A 188 -4.72 16.51 -18.05
CA VAL A 188 -6.14 16.49 -17.68
C VAL A 188 -6.97 16.03 -18.87
N ALA A 189 -8.01 15.24 -18.60
CA ALA A 189 -8.95 14.78 -19.61
C ALA A 189 -10.28 15.53 -19.49
N ALA A 190 -10.86 15.86 -20.65
CA ALA A 190 -12.15 16.53 -20.79
C ALA A 190 -12.79 16.15 -22.13
N ALA A 191 -14.07 15.78 -22.12
CA ALA A 191 -14.86 15.53 -23.34
C ALA A 191 -14.18 14.60 -24.37
N GLY A 192 -13.47 13.57 -23.92
CA GLY A 192 -12.76 12.62 -24.79
C GLY A 192 -11.42 13.11 -25.37
N ALA A 193 -10.95 14.29 -24.94
CA ALA A 193 -9.62 14.82 -25.26
C ALA A 193 -8.74 14.87 -24.01
N CYS A 194 -7.42 14.84 -24.21
CA CYS A 194 -6.42 15.03 -23.16
C CYS A 194 -5.60 16.29 -23.43
N VAL A 195 -5.50 17.17 -22.43
CA VAL A 195 -4.69 18.38 -22.48
C VAL A 195 -3.41 18.16 -21.69
N LEU A 196 -2.27 18.28 -22.36
CA LEU A 196 -0.95 18.24 -21.75
C LEU A 196 -0.47 19.66 -21.44
N MET A 197 0.05 19.85 -20.24
CA MET A 197 0.57 21.12 -19.73
C MET A 197 2.07 20.95 -19.41
N PRO A 198 2.95 21.00 -20.42
CA PRO A 198 4.38 20.93 -20.21
C PRO A 198 4.90 22.21 -19.58
N GLY A 199 5.96 22.10 -18.79
CA GLY A 199 6.63 23.25 -18.18
C GLY A 199 7.72 22.82 -17.22
N ALA A 200 8.64 23.72 -16.89
CA ALA A 200 9.71 23.43 -15.94
C ALA A 200 9.14 23.08 -14.55
N SER A 201 9.93 22.41 -13.71
CA SER A 201 9.53 22.14 -12.33
C SER A 201 9.30 23.46 -11.57
N GLY A 202 8.25 23.51 -10.74
CA GLY A 202 7.95 24.67 -9.91
C GLY A 202 7.23 25.85 -10.59
N VAL A 203 6.92 25.78 -11.89
CA VAL A 203 6.21 26.85 -12.61
C VAL A 203 4.70 26.91 -12.33
N GLY A 204 4.18 26.03 -11.47
CA GLY A 204 2.77 26.01 -11.07
C GLY A 204 1.88 25.02 -11.83
N LYS A 205 2.45 24.00 -12.49
CA LYS A 205 1.68 22.94 -13.18
C LYS A 205 0.62 22.32 -12.26
N SER A 206 1.03 21.79 -11.10
CA SER A 206 0.11 21.17 -10.14
C SER A 206 -0.95 22.13 -9.61
N SER A 207 -0.62 23.41 -9.45
CA SER A 207 -1.57 24.45 -9.05
C SER A 207 -2.60 24.73 -10.15
N LEU A 208 -2.16 24.79 -11.42
CA LEU A 208 -3.05 24.94 -12.57
C LEU A 208 -3.90 23.69 -12.76
N THR A 209 -3.33 22.49 -12.61
CA THR A 209 -4.06 21.22 -12.62
C THR A 209 -5.17 21.24 -11.59
N ALA A 210 -4.87 21.59 -10.33
CA ALA A 210 -5.87 21.71 -9.27
C ALA A 210 -6.99 22.71 -9.61
N ALA A 211 -6.63 23.87 -10.18
CA ALA A 211 -7.61 24.86 -10.62
C ALA A 211 -8.49 24.33 -11.75
N VAL A 212 -7.92 23.62 -12.73
CA VAL A 212 -8.68 23.02 -13.85
C VAL A 212 -9.60 21.93 -13.34
N LEU A 213 -9.17 21.09 -12.39
CA LEU A 213 -10.02 20.06 -11.77
C LEU A 213 -11.21 20.63 -10.98
N SER A 214 -11.22 21.94 -10.69
CA SER A 214 -12.39 22.61 -10.10
C SER A 214 -13.50 22.93 -11.12
N LEU A 215 -13.22 22.78 -12.43
CA LEU A 215 -14.20 22.90 -13.50
C LEU A 215 -14.98 21.58 -13.65
N ASP A 216 -16.21 21.69 -14.14
CA ASP A 216 -17.05 20.51 -14.38
C ASP A 216 -16.44 19.62 -15.49
N GLU A 217 -16.66 18.30 -15.36
CA GLU A 217 -16.28 17.28 -16.36
C GLU A 217 -14.76 17.14 -16.61
N MET A 218 -13.92 17.70 -15.74
CA MET A 218 -12.47 17.52 -15.78
C MET A 218 -12.03 16.30 -14.97
N GLN A 219 -11.06 15.57 -15.51
CA GLN A 219 -10.46 14.40 -14.85
C GLN A 219 -8.94 14.54 -14.83
N LEU A 220 -8.32 14.17 -13.71
CA LEU A 220 -6.86 14.12 -13.62
C LEU A 220 -6.37 12.91 -14.43
N VAL A 221 -5.32 13.10 -15.22
CA VAL A 221 -4.68 12.00 -15.94
C VAL A 221 -3.28 11.79 -15.38
N ALA A 222 -2.51 12.85 -15.19
CA ALA A 222 -1.18 12.82 -14.57
C ALA A 222 -0.84 14.22 -14.05
N ASP A 223 0.08 14.35 -13.10
CA ASP A 223 0.51 15.68 -12.60
C ASP A 223 2.00 15.98 -12.84
N ASP A 224 2.87 14.99 -12.67
CA ASP A 224 4.32 15.21 -12.75
C ASP A 224 4.93 14.67 -14.06
N LEU A 225 4.52 13.46 -14.45
CA LEU A 225 4.97 12.78 -15.66
C LEU A 225 3.78 12.18 -16.41
N ALA A 226 3.61 12.59 -17.66
CA ALA A 226 2.65 11.99 -18.58
C ALA A 226 3.34 10.91 -19.42
N LEU A 227 2.89 9.67 -19.28
CA LEU A 227 3.36 8.53 -20.06
C LEU A 227 2.54 8.41 -21.34
N LEU A 228 3.21 8.30 -22.49
CA LEU A 228 2.57 8.09 -23.80
C LEU A 228 2.76 6.64 -24.24
N ALA A 229 1.65 5.94 -24.49
CA ALA A 229 1.62 4.54 -24.88
C ALA A 229 1.53 4.35 -26.41
N GLY A 230 2.14 3.25 -26.87
CA GLY A 230 1.98 2.73 -28.23
C GLY A 230 2.37 3.69 -29.35
N PRO A 231 2.06 3.33 -30.61
CA PRO A 231 2.29 4.19 -31.77
C PRO A 231 1.27 5.34 -31.88
N THR A 232 0.14 5.26 -31.18
CA THR A 232 -0.95 6.25 -31.17
C THR A 232 -0.67 7.42 -30.23
N LEU A 233 0.33 7.30 -29.35
CA LEU A 233 0.70 8.29 -28.34
C LEU A 233 -0.44 8.61 -27.36
N ASP A 234 -1.23 7.60 -27.02
CA ASP A 234 -2.30 7.74 -26.03
C ASP A 234 -1.70 8.01 -24.64
N VAL A 235 -2.26 8.95 -23.89
CA VAL A 235 -1.79 9.26 -22.55
C VAL A 235 -2.29 8.19 -21.58
N VAL A 236 -1.37 7.50 -20.90
CA VAL A 236 -1.70 6.52 -19.87
C VAL A 236 -2.24 7.25 -18.63
N PRO A 237 -3.45 6.94 -18.16
CA PRO A 237 -3.99 7.55 -16.94
C PRO A 237 -3.28 7.05 -15.69
N VAL A 238 -2.53 7.93 -15.04
CA VAL A 238 -1.85 7.71 -13.75
C VAL A 238 -2.26 8.82 -12.76
N PRO A 239 -3.55 8.87 -12.34
CA PRO A 239 -4.09 9.98 -11.55
C PRO A 239 -3.70 9.87 -10.08
N LEU A 240 -2.40 9.89 -9.78
CA LEU A 240 -1.90 9.96 -8.41
C LEU A 240 -2.26 11.33 -7.79
N PRO A 241 -2.45 11.40 -6.46
CA PRO A 241 -2.76 12.64 -5.75
C PRO A 241 -1.81 13.79 -6.08
N LEU A 242 -2.35 15.00 -6.19
CA LEU A 242 -1.57 16.22 -6.42
C LEU A 242 -0.73 16.56 -5.18
N VAL A 243 0.58 16.74 -5.36
CA VAL A 243 1.47 17.21 -4.30
C VAL A 243 1.63 18.72 -4.40
N ILE A 244 0.78 19.46 -3.67
CA ILE A 244 0.77 20.92 -3.70
C ILE A 244 1.63 21.48 -2.56
N LYS A 245 2.72 22.18 -2.94
CA LYS A 245 3.60 22.85 -1.99
C LYS A 245 2.86 23.97 -1.25
N SER A 246 3.22 24.19 0.02
CA SER A 246 2.58 25.16 0.91
C SER A 246 2.47 26.57 0.34
N GLY A 247 3.48 27.02 -0.41
CA GLY A 247 3.44 28.33 -1.09
C GLY A 247 2.35 28.48 -2.16
N SER A 248 1.73 27.38 -2.62
CA SER A 248 0.64 27.40 -3.61
C SER A 248 -0.75 27.18 -3.02
N TRP A 249 -0.87 26.91 -1.71
CA TRP A 249 -2.17 26.57 -1.10
C TRP A 249 -3.23 27.67 -1.29
N ASN A 250 -2.85 28.94 -1.16
CA ASN A 250 -3.77 30.06 -1.37
C ASN A 250 -4.33 30.13 -2.80
N ALA A 251 -3.56 29.67 -3.79
CA ALA A 251 -3.97 29.69 -5.20
C ALA A 251 -4.96 28.57 -5.54
N VAL A 252 -4.99 27.51 -4.72
CA VAL A 252 -5.84 26.33 -4.92
C VAL A 252 -6.89 26.17 -3.81
N ALA A 253 -7.01 27.15 -2.93
CA ALA A 253 -7.99 27.14 -1.86
C ALA A 253 -9.40 27.13 -2.48
N VAL A 254 -10.05 25.96 -2.43
CA VAL A 254 -11.39 25.77 -2.96
C VAL A 254 -12.41 26.14 -1.88
N ASP A 255 -13.47 26.84 -2.28
CA ASP A 255 -14.66 27.02 -1.46
C ASP A 255 -15.24 25.62 -1.09
N PRO A 256 -15.36 25.27 0.21
CA PRO A 256 -15.82 23.96 0.65
C PRO A 256 -17.19 23.55 0.06
N SER A 257 -18.02 24.52 -0.34
CA SER A 257 -19.32 24.29 -0.97
C SER A 257 -19.27 23.65 -2.37
N ARG A 258 -18.09 23.54 -2.98
CA ARG A 258 -17.89 23.00 -4.35
C ARG A 258 -17.19 21.64 -4.41
N SER A 259 -17.00 20.95 -3.29
CA SER A 259 -16.27 19.68 -3.24
C SER A 259 -16.99 18.55 -4.00
N ARG A 260 -16.37 18.06 -5.09
CA ARG A 260 -16.81 16.88 -5.86
C ARG A 260 -15.62 15.94 -6.08
N CYS A 261 -15.74 14.69 -5.66
CA CYS A 261 -14.83 13.61 -6.07
C CYS A 261 -15.46 12.89 -7.27
N ALA A 262 -14.90 13.11 -8.47
CA ALA A 262 -15.27 12.33 -9.65
C ALA A 262 -14.66 10.92 -9.55
N ARG A 263 -15.48 9.88 -9.77
CA ARG A 263 -15.00 8.50 -9.93
C ARG A 263 -14.55 8.30 -11.38
N TYR A 264 -13.41 7.65 -11.58
CA TYR A 264 -12.94 7.28 -12.91
C TYR A 264 -13.77 6.13 -13.46
N PRO A 265 -14.36 6.25 -14.67
CA PRO A 265 -14.82 5.07 -15.39
C PRO A 265 -13.60 4.22 -15.77
N SER A 266 -13.71 2.91 -15.59
CA SER A 266 -12.71 1.94 -16.01
C SER A 266 -12.54 1.96 -17.53
N ALA A 267 -11.40 2.50 -17.98
CA ALA A 267 -10.79 2.47 -19.33
C ALA A 267 -11.69 2.78 -20.56
N ILE A 268 -11.25 3.76 -21.35
CA ILE A 268 -11.53 3.85 -22.80
C ILE A 268 -10.41 3.08 -23.52
#